data_AF-A0A9N9JD90-F1
#
_entry.id   AF-A0A9N9JD90-F1
#
_cell.length_a   1.000
_cell.length_b   1.000
_cell.length_c   1.000
_cell.angle_alpha   90.00
_cell.angle_beta   90.00
_cell.angle_gamma   90.00
#
_symmetry.space_group_name_H-M   'P 1'
#
loop_
_entity.id
_entity.type
_entity.pdbx_description
1 polymer ?
#
loop_
_entity_poly.entity_id
_entity_poly.type
_entity_poly.pdbx_seq_one_letter_code
_entity_poly.pdbx_strand_id
1 'polypeptide(L)'
;FTQNLEVIEIKFAWLVYMIGGLVGGRQTYFSTEEDDVIDGEIACKVINIMNENKSWSDPRGSANGSEKLELAFIYFFQQFRKSYIGESSQNVSKAYNKLSEQLGINDQTMLLEIIVTKIGTNLKIWGANTNIINRTVALFNDLAAGYSSVRFLRKIQTAQFI
;
A
#
# COMPACT_ATOMS: atom_id res chain seq x y z
N PHE A 1 -19.94 -11.96 17.63
CA PHE A 1 -18.69 -12.13 16.86
C PHE A 1 -18.57 -11.07 15.76
N THR A 2 -19.56 -10.93 14.87
CA THR A 2 -19.55 -9.95 13.76
C THR A 2 -19.38 -8.48 14.19
N GLN A 3 -20.09 -8.04 15.24
CA GLN A 3 -19.97 -6.68 15.77
C GLN A 3 -18.57 -6.37 16.35
N ASN A 4 -17.91 -7.37 16.96
CA ASN A 4 -16.55 -7.20 17.47
C ASN A 4 -15.54 -7.12 16.33
N LEU A 5 -15.75 -7.89 15.26
CA LEU A 5 -14.91 -7.86 14.07
C LEU A 5 -14.98 -6.49 13.38
N GLU A 6 -16.18 -5.94 13.16
CA GLU A 6 -16.35 -4.62 12.55
C GLU A 6 -15.64 -3.51 13.35
N VAL A 7 -15.76 -3.54 14.68
CA VAL A 7 -15.08 -2.58 15.57
C VAL A 7 -13.56 -2.71 15.45
N ILE A 8 -13.03 -3.94 15.35
CA ILE A 8 -11.60 -4.19 15.19
C ILE A 8 -11.12 -3.67 13.82
N GLU A 9 -11.85 -3.96 12.75
CA GLU A 9 -11.53 -3.50 11.39
C GLU A 9 -11.53 -1.96 11.30
N ILE A 10 -12.48 -1.29 11.95
CA ILE A 10 -12.53 0.17 12.03
C ILE A 10 -11.30 0.72 12.78
N LYS A 11 -10.91 0.09 13.90
CA LYS A 11 -9.71 0.49 14.65
C LYS A 11 -8.46 0.34 13.80
N PHE A 12 -8.32 -0.76 13.06
CA PHE A 12 -7.22 -0.94 12.12
C PHE A 12 -7.26 0.09 10.99
N ALA A 13 -8.43 0.40 10.45
CA ALA A 13 -8.57 1.41 9.40
C ALA A 13 -8.06 2.77 9.88
N TRP A 14 -8.48 3.22 11.07
CA TRP A 14 -7.97 4.46 11.67
C TRP A 14 -6.46 4.41 11.90
N LEU A 15 -5.93 3.30 12.40
CA LEU A 15 -4.49 3.14 12.62
C LEU A 15 -3.71 3.26 11.31
N VAL A 16 -4.17 2.60 10.24
CA VAL A 16 -3.54 2.65 8.92
C VAL A 16 -3.61 4.05 8.31
N TYR A 17 -4.75 4.76 8.47
CA TYR A 17 -4.85 6.16 8.06
C TYR A 17 -3.87 7.07 8.79
N MET A 18 -3.74 6.93 10.11
CA MET A 18 -2.79 7.70 10.91
C MET A 18 -1.36 7.43 10.47
N ILE A 19 -0.99 6.16 10.25
CA ILE A 19 0.33 5.77 9.74
C ILE A 19 0.58 6.41 8.36
N GLY A 20 -0.37 6.30 7.43
CA GLY A 20 -0.25 6.92 6.11
C GLY A 20 -0.06 8.44 6.20
N GLY A 21 -0.81 9.12 7.07
CA GLY A 21 -0.71 10.56 7.27
C GLY A 21 0.64 10.98 7.88
N LEU A 22 1.18 10.19 8.81
CA LEU A 22 2.49 10.42 9.40
C LEU A 22 3.61 10.30 8.36
N VAL A 23 3.59 9.23 7.56
CA VAL A 23 4.58 9.03 6.49
C VAL A 23 4.47 10.13 5.43
N GLY A 24 3.27 10.39 4.91
CA GLY A 24 3.06 11.35 3.82
C GLY A 24 3.14 12.83 4.23
N GLY A 25 3.03 13.13 5.52
CA GLY A 25 3.09 14.49 6.05
C GLY A 25 4.51 15.02 6.23
N ARG A 26 5.54 14.15 6.22
CA ARG A 26 6.93 14.58 6.31
C ARG A 26 7.39 15.18 4.99
N GLN A 27 7.86 16.43 5.04
CA GLN A 27 8.54 17.01 3.90
C GLN A 27 9.88 16.28 3.71
N THR A 28 10.12 15.73 2.52
CA THR A 28 11.25 14.84 2.21
C THR A 28 12.63 15.45 2.52
N TYR A 29 12.73 16.79 2.59
CA TYR A 29 13.96 17.51 2.94
C TYR A 29 14.26 17.60 4.45
N PHE A 30 13.29 17.32 5.31
CA PHE A 30 13.45 17.36 6.78
C PHE A 30 13.46 15.96 7.42
N SER A 31 13.23 14.91 6.64
CA SER A 31 13.20 13.53 7.16
C SER A 31 14.60 13.04 7.51
N THR A 32 14.75 12.46 8.69
CA THR A 32 16.02 11.88 9.14
C THR A 32 16.14 10.41 8.75
N GLU A 33 17.35 9.86 8.81
CA GLU A 33 17.56 8.41 8.65
C GLU A 33 16.82 7.57 9.72
N GLU A 34 16.59 8.13 10.91
CA GLU A 34 15.82 7.48 11.98
C GLU A 34 14.34 7.44 11.63
N ASP A 35 13.79 8.53 11.08
CA ASP A 35 12.42 8.57 10.57
C ASP A 35 12.18 7.49 9.51
N ASP A 36 13.13 7.31 8.60
CA ASP A 36 13.07 6.28 7.57
C ASP A 36 13.02 4.86 8.15
N VAL A 37 13.79 4.59 9.21
CA VAL A 37 13.75 3.28 9.89
C VAL A 37 12.36 3.05 10.51
N ILE A 38 11.82 4.06 11.20
CA ILE A 38 10.48 4.00 11.81
C ILE A 38 9.42 3.77 10.73
N ASP A 39 9.51 4.50 9.62
CA ASP A 39 8.58 4.41 8.50
C ASP A 39 8.63 3.03 7.83
N GLY A 40 9.81 2.43 7.72
CA GLY A 40 9.98 1.04 7.30
C GLY A 40 9.30 0.06 8.26
N GLU A 41 9.48 0.20 9.57
CA GLU A 41 8.87 -0.70 10.57
C GLU A 41 7.34 -0.62 10.60
N ILE A 42 6.78 0.58 10.54
CA ILE A 42 5.33 0.76 10.51
C ILE A 42 4.75 0.29 9.16
N ALA A 43 5.46 0.48 8.05
CA ALA A 43 5.07 -0.07 6.76
C ALA A 43 5.01 -1.60 6.78
N CYS A 44 5.98 -2.27 7.40
CA CYS A 44 5.94 -3.72 7.58
C CYS A 44 4.67 -4.17 8.31
N LYS A 45 4.29 -3.48 9.38
CA LYS A 45 3.06 -3.78 10.12
C LYS A 45 1.81 -3.60 9.27
N VAL A 46 1.72 -2.51 8.48
CA VAL A 46 0.57 -2.27 7.59
C VAL A 46 0.46 -3.35 6.51
N ILE A 47 1.58 -3.73 5.87
CA ILE A 47 1.61 -4.76 4.84
C ILE A 47 1.23 -6.13 5.43
N ASN A 48 1.69 -6.46 6.63
CA ASN A 48 1.27 -7.67 7.32
C ASN A 48 -0.24 -7.70 7.60
N ILE A 49 -0.82 -6.61 8.11
CA ILE A 49 -2.28 -6.52 8.32
C ILE A 49 -3.02 -6.71 6.98
N MET A 50 -2.52 -6.13 5.89
CA MET A 50 -3.11 -6.31 4.56
C MET A 50 -3.06 -7.78 4.10
N ASN A 51 -1.94 -8.46 4.29
CA ASN A 51 -1.76 -9.86 3.89
C ASN A 51 -2.66 -10.80 4.69
N GLU A 52 -2.77 -10.58 6.00
CA GLU A 52 -3.69 -11.33 6.87
C GLU A 52 -5.16 -11.05 6.53
N ASN A 53 -5.51 -9.81 6.21
CA ASN A 53 -6.87 -9.48 5.76
C ASN A 53 -7.23 -10.20 4.43
N LYS A 54 -6.25 -10.37 3.55
CA LYS A 54 -6.43 -11.10 2.28
C LYS A 54 -6.64 -12.60 2.51
N SER A 55 -5.96 -13.20 3.49
CA SER A 55 -6.10 -14.63 3.79
C SER A 55 -7.51 -14.99 4.31
N TRP A 56 -8.18 -14.03 4.97
CA TRP A 56 -9.55 -14.20 5.46
C TRP A 56 -10.62 -13.96 4.38
N SER A 57 -10.25 -13.37 3.24
CA SER A 57 -11.18 -12.90 2.20
C SER A 57 -11.35 -13.83 0.98
N ASP A 58 -10.88 -15.08 1.04
CA ASP A 58 -10.97 -16.05 -0.09
C ASP A 58 -12.36 -16.75 -0.19
N PRO A 59 -12.76 -17.25 -1.37
CA PRO A 59 -13.78 -16.72 -2.28
C PRO A 59 -15.19 -17.32 -2.05
N ARG A 60 -15.47 -17.89 -0.86
CA ARG A 60 -16.74 -18.59 -0.56
C ARG A 60 -17.58 -17.93 0.55
N GLY A 61 -17.12 -16.80 1.09
CA GLY A 61 -17.78 -16.10 2.20
C GLY A 61 -18.36 -14.76 1.76
N SER A 62 -19.67 -14.59 1.95
CA SER A 62 -20.56 -13.47 1.56
C SER A 62 -20.20 -12.05 2.06
N ALA A 63 -18.99 -11.78 2.53
CA ALA A 63 -18.57 -10.45 2.94
C ALA A 63 -17.24 -10.12 2.26
N ASN A 64 -17.29 -9.26 1.23
CA ASN A 64 -16.12 -8.46 0.89
C ASN A 64 -15.64 -7.85 2.21
N GLY A 65 -14.33 -7.90 2.51
CA GLY A 65 -13.77 -7.46 3.81
C GLY A 65 -14.13 -6.00 4.18
N SER A 66 -13.50 -5.39 5.17
CA SER A 66 -13.87 -4.02 5.52
C SER A 66 -13.52 -2.98 4.43
N GLU A 67 -14.54 -2.31 3.86
CA GLU A 67 -14.35 -1.18 2.92
C GLU A 67 -13.46 -0.09 3.54
N LYS A 68 -13.69 0.23 4.83
CA LYS A 68 -12.96 1.29 5.52
C LYS A 68 -11.47 0.94 5.64
N LEU A 69 -11.17 -0.32 5.93
CA LEU A 69 -9.80 -0.81 6.03
C LEU A 69 -9.13 -0.84 4.65
N GLU A 70 -9.87 -1.23 3.62
CA GLU A 70 -9.40 -1.22 2.24
C GLU A 70 -9.02 0.18 1.76
N LEU A 71 -9.89 1.18 2.00
CA LEU A 71 -9.60 2.58 1.70
C LEU A 71 -8.38 3.10 2.47
N ALA A 72 -8.17 2.64 3.71
CA ALA A 72 -7.01 2.99 4.50
C ALA A 72 -5.72 2.43 3.88
N PHE A 73 -5.71 1.18 3.40
CA PHE A 73 -4.56 0.62 2.69
C PHE A 73 -4.23 1.39 1.41
N ILE A 74 -5.25 1.74 0.60
CA ILE A 74 -5.04 2.54 -0.61
C ILE A 74 -4.38 3.88 -0.24
N TYR A 75 -4.92 4.57 0.77
CA TYR A 75 -4.35 5.84 1.22
C TYR A 75 -2.91 5.68 1.71
N PHE A 76 -2.62 4.66 2.52
CA PHE A 76 -1.27 4.38 2.98
C PHE A 76 -0.30 4.21 1.80
N PHE A 77 -0.63 3.39 0.80
CA PHE A 77 0.24 3.21 -0.36
C PHE A 77 0.42 4.49 -1.18
N GLN A 78 -0.59 5.34 -1.28
CA GLN A 78 -0.44 6.67 -1.91
C GLN A 78 0.61 7.52 -1.18
N GLN A 79 0.56 7.57 0.16
CA GLN A 79 1.48 8.37 0.96
C GLN A 79 2.89 7.77 1.00
N PHE A 80 3.00 6.46 1.18
CA PHE A 80 4.28 5.75 1.22
C PHE A 80 5.01 5.84 -0.12
N ARG A 81 4.28 5.69 -1.23
CA ARG A 81 4.81 5.88 -2.59
C ARG A 81 5.39 7.27 -2.79
N LYS A 82 4.68 8.32 -2.37
CA LYS A 82 5.16 9.72 -2.51
C LYS A 82 6.49 9.96 -1.79
N SER A 83 6.70 9.25 -0.68
CA SER A 83 7.89 9.44 0.17
C SER A 83 9.07 8.59 -0.28
N TYR A 84 8.82 7.36 -0.76
CA TYR A 84 9.87 6.35 -0.95
C TYR A 84 10.03 5.81 -2.38
N ILE A 85 9.25 6.29 -3.36
CA ILE A 85 9.32 5.88 -4.77
C ILE A 85 9.48 7.11 -5.68
N GLY A 86 10.65 7.26 -6.31
CA GLY A 86 10.98 8.37 -7.21
C GLY A 86 12.46 8.36 -7.66
N GLU A 87 12.84 9.30 -8.54
CA GLU A 87 14.23 9.40 -9.03
C GLU A 87 15.22 9.84 -7.94
N SER A 88 14.78 10.64 -6.97
CA SER A 88 15.58 11.02 -5.80
C SER A 88 15.71 9.90 -4.76
N SER A 89 14.88 8.85 -4.81
CA SER A 89 14.88 7.74 -3.85
C SER A 89 15.68 6.52 -4.33
N GLN A 90 16.35 6.61 -5.49
CA GLN A 90 17.23 5.54 -5.97
C GLN A 90 18.45 5.29 -5.05
N ASN A 91 18.71 6.19 -4.10
CA ASN A 91 19.78 6.08 -3.14
C ASN A 91 19.24 6.05 -1.69
N VAL A 92 19.32 4.88 -1.05
CA VAL A 92 19.64 4.74 0.39
C VAL A 92 18.59 5.22 1.41
N SER A 93 17.28 5.06 1.17
CA SER A 93 16.35 5.17 2.31
C SER A 93 16.50 3.96 3.22
N LYS A 94 16.74 4.20 4.52
CA LYS A 94 16.83 3.13 5.52
C LYS A 94 15.50 2.42 5.77
N ALA A 95 14.38 2.92 5.24
CA ALA A 95 13.09 2.24 5.26
C ALA A 95 13.16 0.86 4.58
N TYR A 96 13.91 0.76 3.48
CA TYR A 96 14.08 -0.51 2.76
C TYR A 96 14.87 -1.56 3.56
N ASN A 97 15.70 -1.16 4.54
CA ASN A 97 16.38 -2.13 5.40
C ASN A 97 15.37 -2.94 6.22
N LYS A 98 14.35 -2.27 6.77
CA LYS A 98 13.31 -2.91 7.58
C LYS A 98 12.32 -3.71 6.74
N LEU A 99 11.98 -3.18 5.57
CA LEU A 99 11.16 -3.88 4.59
C LEU A 99 11.85 -5.15 4.07
N SER A 100 13.16 -5.11 3.84
CA SER A 100 13.97 -6.27 3.46
C SER A 100 14.04 -7.30 4.59
N GLU A 101 14.37 -6.86 5.81
CA GLU A 101 14.52 -7.73 6.99
C GLU A 101 13.23 -8.50 7.32
N GLN A 102 12.07 -7.85 7.26
CA GLN A 102 10.81 -8.44 7.71
C GLN A 102 9.96 -9.04 6.58
N LEU A 103 10.03 -8.49 5.37
CA LEU A 103 9.14 -8.85 4.25
C LEU A 103 9.89 -9.27 2.98
N GLY A 104 11.22 -9.21 2.98
CA GLY A 104 12.03 -9.50 1.79
C GLY A 104 11.91 -8.46 0.67
N ILE A 105 11.36 -7.27 0.96
CA ILE A 105 11.19 -6.19 -0.02
C ILE A 105 12.48 -5.36 -0.04
N ASN A 106 13.33 -5.64 -1.02
CA ASN A 106 14.70 -5.11 -1.06
C ASN A 106 14.79 -3.74 -1.73
N ASP A 107 13.84 -3.40 -2.59
CA ASP A 107 13.91 -2.17 -3.38
C ASP A 107 12.51 -1.64 -3.73
N GLN A 108 12.51 -0.44 -4.32
CA GLN A 108 11.30 0.20 -4.83
C GLN A 108 10.56 -0.64 -5.87
N THR A 109 11.27 -1.50 -6.59
CA THR A 109 10.73 -2.35 -7.65
C THR A 109 9.77 -3.39 -7.07
N MET A 110 10.21 -4.08 -6.02
CA MET A 110 9.41 -5.05 -5.28
C MET A 110 8.22 -4.39 -4.59
N LEU A 111 8.41 -3.19 -4.02
CA LEU A 111 7.32 -2.43 -3.43
C LEU A 111 6.27 -2.01 -4.47
N LEU A 112 6.69 -1.57 -5.65
CA LEU A 112 5.78 -1.26 -6.76
C LEU A 112 4.97 -2.48 -7.19
N GLU A 113 5.59 -3.66 -7.26
CA GLU A 113 4.90 -4.91 -7.59
C GLU A 113 3.78 -5.22 -6.57
N ILE A 114 4.02 -4.99 -5.28
CA ILE A 114 3.00 -5.13 -4.23
C ILE A 114 1.84 -4.15 -4.48
N ILE A 115 2.14 -2.88 -4.78
CA ILE A 115 1.10 -1.86 -5.04
C ILE A 115 0.28 -2.23 -6.29
N VAL A 116 0.92 -2.66 -7.37
CA VAL A 116 0.23 -3.08 -8.61
C VAL A 116 -0.62 -4.33 -8.38
N THR A 117 -0.12 -5.30 -7.61
CA THR A 117 -0.89 -6.48 -7.21
C THR A 117 -2.10 -6.09 -6.38
N LYS A 118 -1.96 -5.10 -5.51
CA LYS A 118 -3.05 -4.56 -4.70
C LYS A 118 -4.10 -3.88 -5.56
N ILE A 119 -3.69 -3.04 -6.52
CA ILE A 119 -4.58 -2.42 -7.51
C ILE A 119 -5.37 -3.48 -8.26
N GLY A 120 -4.70 -4.49 -8.83
CA GLY A 120 -5.36 -5.58 -9.55
C GLY A 120 -6.35 -6.36 -8.68
N THR A 121 -5.97 -6.65 -7.43
CA THR A 121 -6.86 -7.32 -6.46
C THR A 121 -8.10 -6.48 -6.15
N ASN A 122 -7.93 -5.17 -5.97
CA ASN A 122 -9.03 -4.26 -5.67
C ASN A 122 -10.00 -4.14 -6.85
N LEU A 123 -9.50 -3.97 -8.07
CA LEU A 123 -10.35 -3.94 -9.26
C LEU A 123 -11.12 -5.25 -9.47
N LYS A 124 -10.53 -6.39 -9.11
CA LYS A 124 -11.17 -7.71 -9.23
C LYS A 124 -12.25 -7.95 -8.18
N ILE A 125 -11.98 -7.68 -6.91
CA ILE A 125 -12.86 -8.05 -5.78
C ILE A 125 -13.88 -6.94 -5.49
N TRP A 126 -13.48 -5.68 -5.61
CA TRP A 126 -14.27 -4.51 -5.22
C TRP A 126 -14.95 -3.81 -6.40
N GLY A 127 -15.13 -4.48 -7.54
CA GLY A 127 -15.68 -3.91 -8.78
C GLY A 127 -17.05 -3.22 -8.62
N ALA A 128 -17.86 -3.64 -7.64
CA ALA A 128 -19.15 -3.02 -7.34
C ALA A 128 -19.07 -1.81 -6.39
N ASN A 129 -17.93 -1.58 -5.72
CA ASN A 129 -17.74 -0.48 -4.79
C ASN A 129 -17.04 0.70 -5.49
N THR A 130 -17.84 1.65 -5.98
CA THR A 130 -17.35 2.81 -6.74
C THR A 130 -16.33 3.64 -5.98
N ASN A 131 -16.44 3.74 -4.65
CA ASN A 131 -15.51 4.51 -3.83
C ASN A 131 -14.10 3.89 -3.84
N ILE A 132 -14.01 2.58 -3.58
CA ILE A 132 -12.74 1.84 -3.65
C ILE A 132 -12.16 1.89 -5.06
N ILE A 133 -12.99 1.72 -6.08
CA ILE A 133 -12.54 1.77 -7.49
C ILE A 133 -11.97 3.14 -7.82
N ASN A 134 -12.65 4.23 -7.48
CA ASN A 134 -12.16 5.59 -7.74
C ASN A 134 -10.81 5.85 -7.06
N ARG A 135 -10.65 5.42 -5.79
CA ARG A 135 -9.38 5.57 -5.06
C ARG A 135 -8.28 4.68 -5.63
N THR A 136 -8.62 3.46 -6.04
CA THR A 136 -7.69 2.51 -6.65
C THR A 136 -7.18 3.03 -8.00
N VAL A 137 -8.07 3.56 -8.84
CA VAL A 137 -7.71 4.16 -10.13
C VAL A 137 -6.89 5.44 -9.92
N ALA A 138 -7.19 6.25 -8.91
CA ALA A 138 -6.37 7.40 -8.55
C ALA A 138 -4.94 6.99 -8.18
N LEU A 139 -4.78 5.96 -7.33
CA LEU A 139 -3.46 5.41 -7.00
C LEU A 139 -2.74 4.86 -8.25
N PHE A 140 -3.45 4.19 -9.16
CA PHE A 140 -2.87 3.73 -10.42
C PHE A 140 -2.39 4.91 -11.30
N ASN A 141 -3.19 5.97 -11.39
CA ASN A 141 -2.81 7.18 -12.12
C ASN A 141 -1.59 7.87 -11.49
N ASP A 142 -1.53 7.93 -10.16
CA ASP A 142 -0.38 8.47 -9.42
C ASP A 142 0.91 7.68 -9.75
N LEU A 143 0.81 6.35 -9.88
CA LEU A 143 1.91 5.51 -10.35
C LEU A 143 2.27 5.84 -11.79
N ALA A 144 1.30 5.87 -12.71
CA ALA A 144 1.54 6.15 -14.13
C ALA A 144 2.09 7.57 -14.41
N ALA A 145 1.92 8.52 -13.50
CA ALA A 145 2.50 9.86 -13.65
C ALA A 145 4.01 9.91 -13.33
N GLY A 146 4.59 8.90 -12.66
CA GLY A 146 6.02 8.85 -12.34
C GLY A 146 6.85 8.23 -13.47
N TYR A 147 7.87 8.95 -13.95
CA TYR A 147 8.70 8.56 -15.12
C TYR A 147 9.35 7.17 -14.98
N SER A 148 9.75 6.79 -13.76
CA SER A 148 10.30 5.46 -13.43
C SER A 148 9.23 4.36 -13.34
N SER A 149 8.04 4.70 -12.82
CA SER A 149 6.91 3.80 -12.63
C SER A 149 6.28 3.35 -13.96
N VAL A 150 6.22 4.20 -14.99
CA VAL A 150 5.69 3.84 -16.33
C VAL A 150 6.58 2.82 -17.04
N ARG A 151 7.90 3.01 -17.00
CA ARG A 151 8.86 2.07 -17.61
C ARG A 151 8.82 0.71 -16.90
N PHE A 152 8.46 0.69 -15.62
CA PHE A 152 8.32 -0.51 -14.81
C PHE A 152 6.98 -1.22 -15.00
N LEU A 153 5.86 -0.49 -15.07
CA LEU A 153 4.54 -1.06 -15.41
C LEU A 153 4.60 -1.87 -16.71
N ARG A 154 5.38 -1.41 -17.70
CA ARG A 154 5.61 -2.13 -18.96
C ARG A 154 6.39 -3.44 -18.82
N LYS A 155 7.11 -3.66 -17.70
CA LYS A 155 7.92 -4.86 -17.42
C LYS A 155 7.20 -5.88 -16.51
N ILE A 156 6.22 -5.45 -15.71
CA ILE A 156 5.43 -6.36 -14.87
C ILE A 156 4.51 -7.18 -15.78
N GLN A 157 4.65 -8.50 -15.79
CA GLN A 157 3.84 -9.41 -16.62
C GLN A 157 2.33 -9.26 -16.36
N THR A 158 1.92 -8.82 -15.18
CA THR A 158 0.51 -8.59 -14.82
C THR A 158 -0.14 -7.44 -15.59
N ALA A 159 0.63 -6.46 -16.07
CA ALA A 159 0.11 -5.37 -16.89
C ALA A 159 -0.14 -5.77 -18.36
N GLN A 160 0.28 -6.97 -18.78
CA GLN A 160 -0.09 -7.53 -20.08
C GLN A 160 -1.51 -8.14 -20.09
N PHE A 161 -2.16 -8.24 -18.92
CA PHE A 161 -3.47 -8.90 -18.75
C PHE A 161 -4.58 -7.96 -18.24
N ILE A 162 -4.31 -6.66 -18.17
CA ILE A 162 -5.34 -5.60 -18.04
C ILE A 162 -5.54 -5.01 -19.43
#